data_AF-A0A843DJ25-F1
#
_entry.id   AF-A0A843DJ25-F1
#
_cell.length_a   1.000
_cell.length_b   1.000
_cell.length_c   1.000
_cell.angle_alpha   90.00
_cell.angle_beta   90.00
_cell.angle_gamma   90.00
#
_symmetry.space_group_name_H-M   'P 1'
#
loop_
_entity.id
_entity.type
_entity.pdbx_description
1 polymer ?
#
loop_
_entity_poly.entity_id
_entity_poly.type
_entity_poly.pdbx_seq_one_letter_code
_entity_poly.pdbx_strand_id
1 'polypeptide(L)'
;MSFCLDTYLQQSDNYEIHASKAGFKDCAMIIRFKANEVVYVKPGDEVLGVRVIGIPPIPIGIDDEKGTVFIPYTKPCHGTSVVELPIAEEEIDNIRKMNTQ
;
A
#
# COMPACT_ATOMS: atom_id res chain seq x y z
N MET A 1 12.58 -7.86 -12.53
CA MET A 1 12.05 -8.96 -11.70
C MET A 1 10.73 -8.47 -11.14
N SER A 2 9.65 -9.26 -11.20
CA SER A 2 8.35 -8.83 -10.68
C SER A 2 8.42 -8.84 -9.15
N PHE A 3 8.46 -7.66 -8.52
CA PHE A 3 8.33 -7.55 -7.07
C PHE A 3 6.89 -7.94 -6.71
N CYS A 4 6.71 -9.12 -6.12
CA CYS A 4 5.41 -9.61 -5.68
C CYS A 4 5.30 -9.42 -4.18
N LEU A 5 4.44 -8.50 -3.75
CA LEU A 5 4.20 -8.21 -2.34
C LEU A 5 3.76 -9.45 -1.55
N ASP A 6 2.99 -10.35 -2.16
CA ASP A 6 2.55 -11.60 -1.52
C ASP A 6 3.74 -12.52 -1.17
N THR A 7 4.72 -12.60 -2.07
CA THR A 7 5.96 -13.34 -1.83
C THR A 7 6.84 -12.62 -0.82
N TYR A 8 6.89 -11.29 -0.87
CA TYR A 8 7.63 -10.47 0.10
C TYR A 8 7.07 -10.62 1.53
N LEU A 9 5.74 -10.56 1.69
CA LEU A 9 5.05 -10.80 2.97
C LEU A 9 5.26 -12.22 3.52
N GLN A 10 5.52 -13.21 2.67
CA GLN A 10 5.82 -14.58 3.08
C GLN A 10 7.31 -14.82 3.38
N GLN A 11 8.21 -14.06 2.75
CA GLN A 11 9.66 -14.25 2.82
C GLN A 11 10.38 -13.26 3.75
N SER A 12 9.76 -12.13 4.07
CA SER A 12 10.36 -11.04 4.82
C SER A 12 9.44 -10.58 5.96
N ASP A 13 10.00 -10.48 7.16
CA ASP A 13 9.32 -9.93 8.35
C ASP A 13 9.47 -8.41 8.49
N ASN A 14 10.09 -7.74 7.51
CA ASN A 14 10.26 -6.28 7.51
C ASN A 14 9.02 -5.57 6.99
N TYR A 15 7.85 -5.85 7.58
CA TYR A 15 6.64 -5.08 7.33
C TYR A 15 5.95 -4.77 8.64
N GLU A 16 5.40 -3.56 8.76
CA GLU A 16 4.60 -3.17 9.91
C GLU A 16 3.13 -3.09 9.51
N ILE A 17 2.25 -3.61 10.36
CA ILE A 17 0.80 -3.49 10.17
C ILE A 17 0.27 -2.40 11.10
N HIS A 18 -0.16 -1.28 10.53
CA HIS A 18 -0.69 -0.14 11.29
C HIS A 18 -2.17 -0.28 11.64
N ALA A 19 -2.91 -1.02 10.81
CA ALA A 19 -4.32 -1.28 11.02
C ALA A 19 -4.63 -2.71 10.59
N SER A 20 -5.39 -3.44 11.41
CA SER A 20 -5.93 -4.75 11.06
C SER A 20 -7.43 -4.76 11.32
N LYS A 21 -8.21 -5.36 10.41
CA LYS A 21 -9.69 -5.42 10.50
C LYS A 21 -10.37 -4.04 10.56
N ALA A 22 -9.80 -3.05 9.89
CA ALA A 22 -10.35 -1.70 9.85
C ALA A 22 -11.28 -1.52 8.62
N GLY A 23 -12.21 -0.57 8.71
CA GLY A 23 -13.05 -0.22 7.56
C GLY A 23 -12.23 0.50 6.48
N PHE A 24 -12.67 0.45 5.21
CA PHE A 24 -11.98 1.12 4.11
C PHE A 24 -11.72 2.62 4.38
N LYS A 25 -12.64 3.29 5.06
CA LYS A 25 -12.50 4.71 5.43
C LYS A 25 -11.42 4.95 6.47
N ASP A 26 -11.29 4.05 7.45
CA ASP A 26 -10.30 4.16 8.52
C ASP A 26 -8.90 3.91 7.97
N CYS A 27 -8.75 2.88 7.13
CA CYS A 27 -7.49 2.62 6.41
C CYS A 27 -7.06 3.84 5.58
N ALA A 28 -8.00 4.43 4.83
CA ALA A 28 -7.74 5.63 4.04
C ALA A 28 -7.31 6.83 4.90
N MET A 29 -7.91 7.01 6.07
CA MET A 29 -7.54 8.08 7.01
C MET A 29 -6.14 7.86 7.60
N ILE A 30 -5.80 6.62 7.99
CA ILE A 30 -4.48 6.29 8.55
C ILE A 30 -3.38 6.58 7.53
N ILE A 31 -3.59 6.15 6.28
CA ILE A 31 -2.63 6.39 5.20
C ILE A 31 -2.44 7.90 4.98
N ARG A 32 -3.52 8.67 4.93
CA ARG A 32 -3.44 10.14 4.75
C ARG A 32 -2.79 10.88 5.91
N PHE A 33 -2.88 10.35 7.12
CA PHE A 33 -2.33 11.02 8.31
C PHE A 33 -0.86 10.67 8.55
N LYS A 34 -0.45 9.43 8.21
CA LYS A 34 0.92 8.96 8.42
C LYS A 34 1.84 9.20 7.22
N ALA A 35 1.31 9.18 6.00
CA ALA A 35 2.14 9.32 4.82
C ALA A 35 2.47 10.78 4.52
N ASN A 36 3.71 11.01 4.13
CA ASN A 36 4.19 12.32 3.67
C ASN A 36 3.59 12.67 2.30
N GLU A 37 3.45 11.68 1.42
CA GLU A 37 2.82 11.81 0.11
C GLU A 37 1.71 10.76 -0.07
N VAL A 38 0.63 11.14 -0.76
CA VAL A 38 -0.51 10.23 -1.01
C VAL A 38 -0.82 10.19 -2.50
N VAL A 39 -0.73 9.00 -3.07
CA VAL A 39 -1.11 8.69 -4.46
C VAL A 39 -2.46 8.00 -4.46
N TYR A 40 -3.31 8.31 -5.43
CA TYR A 40 -4.61 7.66 -5.57
C TYR A 40 -4.58 6.67 -6.73
N VAL A 41 -4.98 5.43 -6.45
CA VAL A 41 -5.07 4.37 -7.45
C VAL A 41 -6.51 3.87 -7.60
N LYS A 42 -6.79 3.24 -8.74
CA LYS A 42 -8.10 2.64 -8.99
C LYS A 42 -8.15 1.22 -8.39
N PRO A 43 -9.33 0.78 -7.92
CA PRO A 43 -9.51 -0.60 -7.50
C PRO A 43 -9.21 -1.54 -8.66
N GLY A 44 -8.39 -2.56 -8.40
CA GLY A 44 -7.95 -3.51 -9.41
C GLY A 44 -6.60 -3.16 -10.06
N ASP A 45 -6.04 -1.98 -9.80
CA ASP A 45 -4.65 -1.69 -10.17
C ASP A 45 -3.69 -2.60 -9.39
N GLU A 46 -2.63 -3.00 -10.08
CA GLU A 46 -1.58 -3.82 -9.51
C GLU A 46 -0.47 -2.91 -8.99
N VAL A 47 -0.33 -2.87 -7.66
CA VAL A 47 0.71 -2.09 -6.99
C VAL A 47 1.63 -3.08 -6.30
N LEU A 48 2.92 -3.03 -6.64
CA LEU A 48 3.95 -3.93 -6.08
C LEU A 48 3.57 -5.42 -6.22
N GLY A 49 2.95 -5.77 -7.35
CA GLY A 49 2.53 -7.14 -7.66
C GLY A 49 1.30 -7.63 -6.90
N VAL A 50 0.60 -6.76 -6.17
CA VAL A 50 -0.71 -7.08 -5.57
C VAL A 50 -1.81 -6.19 -6.10
N ARG A 51 -2.96 -6.81 -6.36
CA ARG A 51 -4.15 -6.07 -6.77
C ARG A 51 -4.79 -5.41 -5.56
N VAL A 52 -4.87 -4.08 -5.62
CA VAL A 52 -5.45 -3.30 -4.54
C VAL A 52 -6.97 -3.40 -4.63
N ILE A 53 -7.59 -3.90 -3.57
CA ILE A 53 -9.05 -4.07 -3.46
C ILE A 53 -9.57 -3.09 -2.43
N GLY A 54 -10.48 -2.22 -2.85
CA GLY A 54 -11.08 -1.21 -1.98
C GLY A 54 -12.10 -0.33 -2.69
N ILE A 55 -12.55 0.69 -1.97
CA ILE A 55 -13.49 1.69 -2.49
C ILE A 55 -12.67 2.78 -3.21
N PRO A 56 -12.91 3.06 -4.51
CA PRO A 56 -12.23 4.13 -5.22
C PRO A 56 -12.57 5.51 -4.61
N PRO A 57 -11.61 6.46 -4.56
CA PRO A 57 -10.18 6.30 -4.86
C PRO A 57 -9.41 5.69 -3.68
N ILE A 58 -8.50 4.74 -3.97
CA ILE A 58 -7.73 4.07 -2.92
C ILE A 58 -6.44 4.86 -2.68
N PRO A 59 -6.21 5.40 -1.47
CA PRO A 59 -4.97 6.10 -1.17
C PRO A 59 -3.84 5.10 -0.91
N ILE A 60 -2.67 5.39 -1.48
CA ILE A 60 -1.40 4.75 -1.20
C ILE A 60 -0.49 5.82 -0.63
N GLY A 61 0.05 5.54 0.54
CA GLY A 61 0.95 6.46 1.22
C GLY A 61 2.38 6.18 0.85
N ILE A 62 3.17 7.21 0.63
CA ILE A 62 4.60 7.13 0.38
C ILE A 62 5.28 8.00 1.42
N ASP A 63 6.35 7.47 2.02
CA ASP A 63 7.26 8.19 2.89
C ASP A 63 8.66 8.17 2.27
N ASP A 64 8.98 9.23 1.52
CA ASP A 64 10.29 9.39 0.87
C ASP A 64 11.44 9.49 1.89
N GLU A 65 11.19 9.99 3.10
CA GLU A 65 12.25 10.17 4.10
C GLU A 65 12.76 8.84 4.65
N LYS A 66 11.86 7.85 4.73
CA LYS A 66 12.18 6.49 5.21
C LYS A 66 12.29 5.45 4.09
N GLY A 67 11.88 5.80 2.88
CA GLY A 67 11.76 4.85 1.77
C GLY A 67 10.69 3.78 2.03
N THR A 68 9.60 4.15 2.72
CA THR A 68 8.51 3.21 3.05
C THR A 68 7.22 3.57 2.33
N VAL A 69 6.40 2.56 2.06
CA VAL A 69 5.10 2.70 1.40
C VAL A 69 4.01 2.09 2.27
N PHE A 70 2.89 2.81 2.40
CA PHE A 70 1.68 2.37 3.08
C PHE A 70 0.66 1.88 2.05
N ILE A 71 0.38 0.58 2.07
CA ILE A 71 -0.53 -0.06 1.13
C ILE A 71 -1.71 -0.65 1.88
N PRO A 72 -2.95 -0.38 1.46
CA PRO A 72 -4.10 -1.10 1.95
C PRO A 72 -4.13 -2.49 1.31
N TYR A 73 -3.86 -3.51 2.12
CA TYR A 73 -3.87 -4.90 1.72
C TYR A 73 -5.12 -5.60 2.29
N THR A 74 -5.99 -6.08 1.39
CA THR A 74 -7.24 -6.74 1.78
C THR A 74 -7.09 -8.25 1.66
N LYS A 75 -7.01 -8.95 2.81
CA LYS A 75 -7.08 -10.42 2.85
C LYS A 75 -8.53 -10.87 2.95
N PRO A 76 -9.02 -11.81 2.10
CA PRO A 76 -10.41 -12.26 2.13
C PRO A 76 -10.85 -12.86 3.47
N CYS A 77 -9.91 -13.45 4.23
CA CYS A 77 -10.21 -14.09 5.52
C CYS A 77 -10.05 -13.14 6.73
N HIS A 78 -9.36 -12.01 6.58
CA HIS A 78 -8.95 -11.14 7.70
C HIS A 78 -9.38 -9.67 7.57
N GLY A 79 -9.96 -9.27 6.44
CA GLY A 79 -10.37 -7.89 6.17
C GLY A 79 -9.24 -7.04 5.58
N THR A 80 -9.45 -5.72 5.57
CA THR A 80 -8.47 -4.74 5.08
C THR A 80 -7.51 -4.34 6.20
N SER A 81 -6.23 -4.36 5.86
CA SER A 81 -5.13 -3.94 6.73
C SER A 81 -4.30 -2.88 6.02
N VAL A 82 -3.67 -1.99 6.78
CA VAL A 82 -2.66 -1.04 6.24
C VAL A 82 -1.30 -1.60 6.57
N VAL A 83 -0.52 -1.91 5.54
CA VAL A 83 0.82 -2.46 5.65
C VAL A 83 1.83 -1.40 5.24
N GLU A 84 2.82 -1.15 6.09
CA GLU A 84 4.00 -0.35 5.78
C GLU A 84 5.15 -1.28 5.36
N LEU A 85 5.73 -1.01 4.20
CA LEU A 85 6.81 -1.82 3.63
C LEU A 85 7.96 -0.90 3.20
N PRO A 86 9.22 -1.24 3.53
CA PRO A 86 10.37 -0.59 2.93
C PRO A 86 10.54 -1.09 1.49
N ILE A 87 10.60 -0.16 0.53
CA ILE A 87 10.82 -0.46 -0.89
C ILE A 87 11.96 0.40 -1.43
N ALA A 88 12.57 -0.02 -2.55
CA ALA A 88 13.61 0.79 -3.17
C ALA A 88 13.00 2.07 -3.79
N GLU A 89 13.82 3.11 -3.88
CA GLU A 89 13.42 4.41 -4.48
C GLU A 89 12.91 4.25 -5.92
N GLU A 90 13.42 3.26 -6.66
CA GLU A 90 12.99 2.93 -8.03
C GLU A 90 11.51 2.51 -8.09
N GLU A 91 11.03 1.78 -7.07
CA GLU A 91 9.64 1.34 -6.99
C GLU A 91 8.72 2.47 -6.54
N ILE A 92 9.20 3.39 -5.69
CA ILE A 92 8.48 4.60 -5.31
C ILE A 92 8.16 5.44 -6.56
N ASP A 93 9.15 5.64 -7.43
CA ASP A 93 8.97 6.40 -8.68
C ASP A 93 7.96 5.74 -9.64
N ASN A 94 7.94 4.40 -9.68
CA ASN A 94 6.94 3.66 -10.45
C ASN A 94 5.52 3.86 -9.89
N ILE A 95 5.33 3.85 -8.57
CA ILE A 95 4.02 4.09 -7.93
C ILE A 95 3.55 5.52 -8.20
N ARG A 96 4.46 6.51 -8.13
CA ARG A 96 4.16 7.90 -8.50
C ARG A 96 3.68 8.05 -9.94
N LYS A 97 4.29 7.30 -10.87
CA LYS A 97 3.87 7.28 -12.29
C LYS A 97 2.52 6.59 -12.52
N MET A 98 2.13 5.66 -11.65
CA MET A 98 0.83 5.00 -11.69
C MET A 98 -0.33 5.85 -11.16
N ASN A 99 -0.06 7.09 -10.71
CA ASN A 99 -1.08 8.03 -10.26
C ASN A 99 -2.12 8.26 -11.37
N THR A 100 -3.24 7.57 -11.27
CA THR A 100 -4.30 7.66 -12.26
C THR A 100 -5.32 8.67 -11.73
N GLN A 101 -5.13 9.95 -12.08
CA GLN A 101 -6.15 10.99 -11.89
C GLN A 101 -7.48 10.61 -12.54
#